data_AF-A0A0B4ZYH5-F1
#
_entry.id   AF-A0A0B4ZYH5-F1
#
_cell.length_a   1.000
_cell.length_b   1.000
_cell.length_c   1.000
_cell.angle_alpha   90.00
_cell.angle_beta   90.00
_cell.angle_gamma   90.00
#
_symmetry.space_group_name_H-M   'P 1'
#
loop_
_entity.id
_entity.type
_entity.pdbx_description
1 polymer ?
#
loop_
_entity_poly.entity_id
_entity_poly.type
_entity_poly.pdbx_seq_one_letter_code
_entity_poly.pdbx_strand_id
1 'polypeptide(L)'
;MRISLGKFGLDYCQLPDMISNVSTMLRILSLNIDNRNKKRIPIPINILTVTVCSIYIYTYVISGFWFTFWRCQQTGDMAAAMVALSLNVASEVAVIKLFYMIFNEKLFKDLTDKYLACDSRTVPGTRFARNMTKALRNVKMRAVGYWIV
;
A
#
# COMPACT_ATOMS: atom_id res chain seq x y z
N MET A 1 -0.21 -20.97 -19.75
CA MET A 1 -1.23 -20.70 -18.70
C MET A 1 -1.52 -19.20 -18.68
N ARG A 2 -2.66 -18.74 -19.24
CA ARG A 2 -3.06 -17.32 -19.13
C ARG A 2 -3.69 -17.12 -17.75
N ILE A 3 -2.93 -16.58 -16.81
CA ILE A 3 -3.47 -16.17 -15.51
C ILE A 3 -4.42 -14.99 -15.77
N SER A 4 -5.73 -15.22 -15.68
CA SER A 4 -6.72 -14.15 -15.76
C SER A 4 -6.73 -13.42 -14.42
N LEU A 5 -6.12 -12.23 -14.37
CA LEU A 5 -6.06 -11.37 -13.17
C LEU A 5 -7.42 -10.71 -12.85
N GLY A 6 -8.49 -10.99 -13.61
CA GLY A 6 -9.81 -10.37 -13.43
C GLY A 6 -9.72 -8.84 -13.43
N LYS A 7 -10.37 -8.19 -12.46
CA LYS A 7 -10.34 -6.73 -12.29
C LYS A 7 -8.93 -6.17 -11.98
N PHE A 8 -7.99 -7.01 -11.53
CA PHE A 8 -6.60 -6.62 -11.33
C PHE A 8 -5.78 -6.63 -12.64
N GLY A 9 -6.32 -7.16 -13.75
CA GLY A 9 -5.68 -7.15 -15.06
C GLY A 9 -5.58 -5.77 -15.71
N LEU A 10 -4.65 -5.60 -16.65
CA LEU A 10 -4.38 -4.30 -17.31
C LEU A 10 -5.57 -3.74 -18.10
N ASP A 11 -6.56 -4.57 -18.44
CA ASP A 11 -7.75 -4.17 -19.19
C ASP A 11 -8.69 -3.28 -18.36
N TYR A 12 -8.68 -3.42 -17.04
CA TYR A 12 -9.45 -2.59 -16.09
C TYR A 12 -8.59 -1.45 -15.54
N CYS A 13 -8.17 -0.53 -16.41
CA CYS A 13 -7.27 0.59 -16.06
C CYS A 13 -8.00 1.91 -15.79
N GLN A 14 -9.33 1.91 -15.69
CA GLN A 14 -10.08 3.11 -15.31
C GLN A 14 -9.83 3.44 -13.83
N LEU A 15 -9.83 4.73 -13.49
CA LEU A 15 -9.57 5.20 -12.12
C LEU A 15 -10.50 4.54 -11.09
N PRO A 16 -11.83 4.43 -11.31
CA PRO A 16 -12.74 3.78 -10.38
C PRO A 16 -12.37 2.32 -10.07
N ASP A 17 -11.95 1.55 -11.08
CA ASP A 17 -11.54 0.15 -10.94
C ASP A 17 -10.21 0.03 -10.22
N MET A 18 -9.25 0.90 -10.55
CA MET A 18 -7.95 0.93 -9.88
C MET A 18 -8.08 1.23 -8.40
N ILE A 19 -8.88 2.23 -8.02
CA ILE A 19 -9.16 2.56 -6.63
C ILE A 19 -9.89 1.41 -5.92
N SER A 20 -10.85 0.76 -6.58
CA SER A 20 -11.53 -0.40 -6.02
C SER A 20 -10.56 -1.57 -5.74
N ASN A 21 -9.60 -1.81 -6.64
CA ASN A 21 -8.58 -2.85 -6.45
C ASN A 21 -7.66 -2.54 -5.27
N VAL A 22 -7.14 -1.30 -5.22
CA VAL A 22 -6.26 -0.85 -4.12
C VAL A 22 -7.02 -0.85 -2.79
N SER A 23 -8.27 -0.39 -2.76
CA SER A 23 -9.14 -0.46 -1.58
C SER A 23 -9.35 -1.91 -1.12
N THR A 24 -9.50 -2.86 -2.05
CA THR A 24 -9.61 -4.29 -1.71
C THR A 24 -8.34 -4.83 -1.05
N MET A 25 -7.15 -4.46 -1.57
CA MET A 25 -5.87 -4.86 -0.99
C MET A 25 -5.66 -4.23 0.39
N LEU A 26 -5.92 -2.93 0.54
CA LEU A 26 -5.77 -2.20 1.79
C LEU A 26 -6.69 -2.71 2.91
N ARG A 27 -7.85 -3.28 2.54
CA ARG A 27 -8.75 -3.91 3.51
C ARG A 27 -8.18 -5.16 4.18
N ILE A 28 -7.21 -5.84 3.58
CA ILE A 28 -6.47 -6.93 4.24
C ILE A 28 -5.67 -6.37 5.41
N LEU A 29 -5.23 -5.12 5.31
CA LEU A 29 -4.54 -4.36 6.36
C LEU A 29 -5.49 -3.46 7.17
N SER A 30 -6.77 -3.83 7.22
CA SER A 30 -7.81 -3.12 8.00
C SER A 30 -8.04 -1.65 7.63
N LEU A 31 -7.63 -1.23 6.43
CA LEU A 31 -7.82 0.13 5.95
C LEU A 31 -8.89 0.18 4.86
N ASN A 32 -9.83 1.12 4.96
CA ASN A 32 -10.79 1.40 3.90
C ASN A 32 -10.55 2.81 3.34
N ILE A 33 -10.27 2.94 2.06
CA ILE A 33 -10.05 4.25 1.41
C ILE A 33 -11.19 4.63 0.45
N ASP A 34 -12.18 3.76 0.24
CA ASP A 34 -13.26 3.96 -0.72
C ASP A 34 -14.62 4.03 -0.01
N ASN A 35 -15.23 5.22 0.01
CA ASN A 35 -16.53 5.43 0.65
C ASN A 35 -17.68 4.68 -0.03
N ARG A 36 -17.51 4.25 -1.29
CA ARG A 36 -18.47 3.38 -1.98
C ARG A 36 -18.55 2.00 -1.33
N ASN A 37 -17.48 1.60 -0.63
CA ASN A 37 -17.40 0.31 0.04
C ASN A 37 -17.88 0.40 1.49
N LYS A 38 -19.20 0.23 1.69
CA LYS A 38 -19.84 0.25 3.03
C LYS A 38 -19.73 -1.07 3.79
N LYS A 39 -19.13 -2.11 3.21
CA LYS A 39 -18.98 -3.41 3.90
C LYS A 39 -18.02 -3.23 5.07
N ARG A 40 -18.48 -3.57 6.28
CA ARG A 40 -17.65 -3.59 7.48
C ARG A 40 -16.43 -4.49 7.27
N ILE A 41 -15.27 -4.07 7.77
CA ILE A 41 -14.09 -4.93 7.81
C ILE A 41 -14.35 -6.02 8.88
N PRO A 42 -14.21 -7.31 8.53
CA PRO A 42 -14.41 -8.40 9.48
C PRO A 42 -13.48 -8.24 10.69
N ILE A 43 -14.01 -8.47 11.89
CA ILE A 43 -13.25 -8.42 13.15
C ILE A 43 -11.98 -9.30 13.11
N PRO A 44 -11.99 -10.52 12.53
CA PRO A 44 -10.77 -11.33 12.42
C PRO A 44 -9.63 -10.65 11.65
N ILE A 45 -9.94 -9.86 10.62
CA ILE A 45 -8.94 -9.15 9.82
C ILE A 45 -8.29 -8.02 10.65
N ASN A 46 -9.09 -7.33 11.47
CA ASN A 46 -8.58 -6.32 12.39
C ASN A 46 -7.63 -6.94 13.43
N ILE A 47 -8.01 -8.07 14.03
CA ILE A 47 -7.15 -8.79 14.98
C ILE A 47 -5.86 -9.22 14.29
N LEU A 48 -5.95 -9.83 13.10
CA LEU A 48 -4.78 -10.24 12.32
C LEU A 48 -3.85 -9.05 12.04
N THR A 49 -4.41 -7.90 11.66
CA THR A 49 -3.63 -6.70 11.36
C THR A 49 -2.88 -6.19 12.59
N VAL A 50 -3.54 -6.13 13.75
CA VAL A 50 -2.90 -5.72 15.01
C VAL A 50 -1.79 -6.69 15.40
N THR A 51 -2.02 -7.99 15.27
CA THR A 51 -1.03 -9.02 15.56
C THR A 51 0.18 -8.90 14.64
N VAL A 52 -0.03 -8.77 13.32
CA VAL A 52 1.05 -8.62 12.33
C VAL A 52 1.85 -7.32 12.58
N CYS A 53 1.17 -6.20 12.85
CA CYS A 53 1.85 -4.95 13.18
C CYS A 53 2.69 -5.08 14.45
N SER A 54 2.18 -5.77 15.48
CA SER A 54 2.90 -5.97 16.74
C SER A 54 4.15 -6.84 16.56
N ILE A 55 4.02 -7.95 15.82
CA ILE A 55 5.16 -8.83 15.48
C ILE A 55 6.20 -8.07 14.66
N TYR A 56 5.75 -7.25 13.70
CA TYR A 56 6.62 -6.44 12.88
C TYR A 56 7.43 -5.45 13.73
N ILE A 57 6.75 -4.67 14.59
CA ILE A 57 7.41 -3.69 15.47
C ILE A 57 8.44 -4.38 16.37
N TYR A 58 8.08 -5.53 16.95
CA TYR A 58 9.02 -6.27 17.79
C TYR A 58 10.26 -6.75 17.02
N THR A 59 10.05 -7.29 15.81
CA THR A 59 11.12 -7.91 15.02
C THR A 59 12.02 -6.86 14.36
N TYR A 60 11.46 -5.87 13.70
CA TYR A 60 12.22 -4.92 12.88
C TYR A 60 12.63 -3.66 13.64
N VAL A 61 11.78 -3.16 14.56
CA VAL A 61 12.14 -2.03 15.41
C VAL A 61 12.95 -2.55 16.60
N ILE A 62 12.31 -3.24 17.54
CA ILE A 62 12.94 -3.54 18.84
C ILE A 62 14.17 -4.43 18.65
N SER A 63 14.03 -5.55 17.94
CA SER A 63 15.15 -6.49 17.73
C SER A 63 16.19 -5.92 16.75
N GLY A 64 15.76 -5.16 15.75
CA GLY A 64 16.65 -4.47 14.81
C GLY A 64 17.55 -3.45 15.49
N PHE A 65 16.98 -2.56 16.31
CA PHE A 65 17.74 -1.59 17.12
C PHE A 65 18.63 -2.29 18.15
N TRP A 66 18.14 -3.34 18.83
CA TRP A 66 18.97 -4.12 19.76
C TRP A 66 20.17 -4.76 19.05
N PHE A 67 19.96 -5.36 17.87
CA PHE A 67 21.02 -6.01 17.11
C PHE A 67 22.09 -5.01 16.67
N THR A 68 21.70 -3.88 16.09
CA THR A 68 22.64 -2.89 15.55
C THR A 68 23.39 -2.14 16.64
N PHE A 69 22.70 -1.68 17.69
CA PHE A 69 23.30 -0.81 18.71
C PHE A 69 23.89 -1.57 19.88
N TRP A 70 23.42 -2.78 20.19
CA TRP A 70 23.92 -3.55 21.32
C TRP A 70 24.77 -4.75 20.86
N ARG A 71 24.19 -5.65 20.06
CA ARG A 71 24.84 -6.91 19.71
C ARG A 71 26.09 -6.69 18.86
N CYS A 72 25.99 -5.93 17.76
CA CYS A 72 27.13 -5.68 16.87
C CYS A 72 28.23 -4.84 17.52
N GLN A 73 27.89 -3.96 18.46
CA GLN A 73 28.91 -3.22 19.22
C GLN A 73 29.73 -4.16 20.11
N GLN A 74 29.11 -5.19 20.72
CA GLN A 74 29.82 -6.18 21.52
C GLN A 74 30.72 -7.11 20.69
N THR A 75 30.28 -7.52 19.49
CA THR A 75 31.08 -8.38 18.60
C THR A 75 32.13 -7.60 17.77
N GLY A 76 32.04 -6.27 17.71
CA GLY A 76 32.92 -5.44 16.88
C GLY A 76 32.62 -5.51 15.37
N ASP A 77 31.53 -6.18 14.96
CA ASP A 77 31.16 -6.33 13.55
C ASP A 77 30.35 -5.13 13.04
N MET A 78 31.07 -4.07 12.68
CA MET A 78 30.48 -2.82 12.20
C MET A 78 29.89 -2.95 10.78
N ALA A 79 30.38 -3.88 9.96
CA ALA A 79 29.87 -4.09 8.61
C ALA A 79 28.45 -4.65 8.65
N ALA A 80 28.22 -5.69 9.46
CA ALA A 80 26.88 -6.23 9.68
C ALA A 80 25.93 -5.18 10.29
N ALA A 81 26.43 -4.34 11.20
CA ALA A 81 25.64 -3.27 11.81
C ALA A 81 25.15 -2.24 10.77
N MET A 82 26.03 -1.79 9.86
CA MET A 82 25.67 -0.84 8.81
C MET A 82 24.64 -1.39 7.84
N VAL A 83 24.83 -2.64 7.39
CA VAL A 83 23.88 -3.32 6.50
C VAL A 83 22.52 -3.48 7.19
N ALA A 84 22.50 -4.02 8.41
CA ALA A 84 21.26 -4.22 9.17
C ALA A 84 20.53 -2.90 9.46
N LEU A 85 21.25 -1.84 9.82
CA LEU A 85 20.67 -0.51 10.04
C LEU A 85 20.02 0.04 8.76
N SER A 86 20.73 -0.03 7.63
CA SER A 86 20.20 0.47 6.35
C SER A 86 18.91 -0.24 5.92
N LEU A 87 18.85 -1.56 6.11
CA LEU A 87 17.68 -2.37 5.80
C LEU A 87 16.51 -2.07 6.74
N ASN A 88 16.76 -1.94 8.04
CA ASN A 88 15.74 -1.58 9.02
C ASN A 88 15.15 -0.19 8.75
N VAL A 89 15.99 0.83 8.49
CA VAL A 89 15.49 2.18 8.18
C VAL A 89 14.64 2.17 6.90
N ALA A 90 15.04 1.42 5.87
CA ALA A 90 14.27 1.29 4.65
C ALA A 90 12.90 0.62 4.87
N SER A 91 12.83 -0.39 5.75
CA SER A 91 11.60 -1.12 6.04
C SER A 91 10.59 -0.28 6.83
N GLU A 92 11.06 0.55 7.77
CA GLU A 92 10.19 1.40 8.60
C GLU A 92 9.39 2.44 7.79
N VAL A 93 9.92 2.92 6.65
CA VAL A 93 9.23 3.94 5.82
C VAL A 93 7.85 3.46 5.35
N ALA A 94 7.72 2.18 4.99
CA ALA A 94 6.45 1.62 4.55
C ALA A 94 5.43 1.56 5.69
N VAL A 95 5.88 1.20 6.89
CA VAL A 95 5.04 1.06 8.08
C VAL A 95 4.57 2.41 8.61
N ILE A 96 5.44 3.42 8.63
CA ILE A 96 5.05 4.80 8.97
C ILE A 96 3.95 5.30 8.04
N LYS A 97 4.05 5.05 6.72
CA LYS A 97 3.01 5.41 5.76
C LYS A 97 1.70 4.68 6.04
N LEU A 98 1.76 3.38 6.36
CA LEU A 98 0.56 2.61 6.70
C LEU A 98 -0.13 3.18 7.94
N PHE A 99 0.61 3.46 9.01
CA PHE A 99 0.05 4.08 10.22
C PHE A 99 -0.53 5.46 9.92
N TYR A 100 0.18 6.29 9.14
CA TYR A 100 -0.34 7.59 8.71
C TYR A 100 -1.67 7.47 7.97
N MET A 101 -1.81 6.47 7.09
CA MET A 101 -3.07 6.20 6.38
C MET A 101 -4.18 5.73 7.32
N ILE A 102 -3.86 4.87 8.30
CA ILE A 102 -4.84 4.40 9.31
C ILE A 102 -5.35 5.57 10.16
N PHE A 103 -4.46 6.41 10.68
CA PHE A 103 -4.86 7.56 11.50
C PHE A 103 -5.61 8.63 10.71
N ASN A 104 -5.28 8.80 9.43
CA ASN A 104 -5.89 9.80 8.55
C ASN A 104 -6.88 9.19 7.55
N GLU A 105 -7.50 8.04 7.87
CA GLU A 105 -8.38 7.31 6.95
C GLU A 105 -9.46 8.20 6.33
N LYS A 106 -10.05 9.10 7.13
CA LYS A 106 -11.08 10.06 6.67
C LYS A 106 -10.56 11.00 5.59
N LEU A 107 -9.33 11.47 5.72
CA LEU A 107 -8.68 12.36 4.74
C LEU A 107 -8.43 11.61 3.43
N PHE A 108 -7.98 10.35 3.51
CA PHE A 108 -7.77 9.52 2.31
C PHE A 108 -9.09 9.20 1.58
N LYS A 109 -10.17 8.97 2.33
CA LYS A 109 -11.52 8.79 1.78
C LYS A 109 -12.02 10.03 1.04
N ASP A 110 -11.92 11.20 1.67
CA ASP A 110 -12.31 12.48 1.06
C ASP A 110 -11.48 12.79 -0.19
N LEU A 111 -10.16 12.55 -0.14
CA LEU A 111 -9.29 12.71 -1.30
C LEU A 111 -9.69 11.77 -2.44
N THR A 112 -9.97 10.50 -2.13
CA THR A 112 -10.43 9.50 -3.10
C THR A 112 -11.74 9.92 -3.76
N ASP A 113 -12.72 10.39 -2.98
CA ASP A 113 -14.01 10.86 -3.49
C ASP A 113 -13.86 12.07 -4.41
N LYS A 114 -12.98 13.03 -4.07
CA LYS A 114 -12.68 14.19 -4.92
C LYS A 114 -12.08 13.78 -6.26
N TYR A 115 -11.14 12.83 -6.27
CA TYR A 115 -10.56 12.33 -7.51
C TYR A 115 -11.58 11.59 -8.38
N LEU A 116 -12.44 10.76 -7.78
CA LEU A 116 -13.52 10.08 -8.50
C LEU A 116 -14.54 11.06 -9.06
N ALA A 117 -14.89 12.12 -8.32
CA ALA A 117 -15.78 13.17 -8.79
C ALA A 117 -15.17 14.00 -9.93
N CYS A 118 -13.84 14.17 -9.93
CA CYS A 118 -13.13 14.80 -11.04
C CYS A 118 -13.13 13.89 -12.28
N ASP A 119 -12.86 12.60 -12.10
CA ASP A 119 -12.87 11.60 -13.17
C ASP A 119 -14.24 11.50 -13.84
N SER A 120 -15.34 11.50 -13.07
CA SER A 120 -16.70 11.44 -13.60
C SER A 120 -17.11 12.62 -14.47
N ARG A 121 -16.40 13.77 -14.38
CA ARG A 121 -16.63 14.94 -15.24
C ARG A 121 -15.89 14.85 -16.58
N THR A 122 -15.03 13.85 -16.75
CA THR A 122 -14.26 13.68 -17.98
C THR A 122 -15.16 13.18 -19.10
N VAL A 123 -15.26 13.95 -20.20
CA VAL A 123 -16.09 13.59 -21.34
C VAL A 123 -15.47 12.38 -22.09
N PRO A 124 -16.19 11.25 -22.20
CA PRO A 124 -15.70 10.07 -22.91
C PRO A 124 -15.39 10.37 -24.38
N GLY A 125 -14.39 9.68 -24.94
CA GLY A 125 -14.01 9.82 -26.35
C GLY A 125 -13.17 11.06 -26.68
N THR A 126 -13.02 12.01 -25.75
CA THR A 126 -12.12 13.16 -25.96
C THR A 126 -10.64 12.74 -25.99
N ARG A 127 -9.80 13.59 -26.63
CA ARG A 127 -8.34 13.41 -26.59
C ARG A 127 -7.80 13.35 -25.16
N PHE A 128 -8.37 14.17 -24.27
CA PHE A 128 -8.01 14.17 -22.86
C PHE A 128 -8.33 12.83 -22.19
N ALA A 129 -9.56 12.31 -22.34
CA ALA A 129 -9.96 11.02 -21.79
C ALA A 129 -9.03 9.88 -22.26
N ARG A 130 -8.70 9.84 -23.55
CA ARG A 130 -7.80 8.82 -24.11
C ARG A 130 -6.37 8.93 -23.53
N ASN A 131 -5.86 10.15 -23.38
CA ASN A 131 -4.54 10.38 -22.78
C ASN A 131 -4.52 9.98 -21.31
N MET A 132 -5.58 10.31 -20.57
CA MET A 132 -5.75 9.95 -19.16
C MET A 132 -5.77 8.42 -18.99
N THR A 133 -6.57 7.69 -19.77
CA THR A 133 -6.61 6.22 -19.72
C THR A 133 -5.25 5.60 -20.05
N LYS A 134 -4.53 6.16 -21.04
CA LYS A 134 -3.17 5.70 -21.37
C LYS A 134 -2.21 5.91 -20.18
N ALA A 135 -2.29 7.05 -19.50
CA ALA A 135 -1.49 7.32 -18.31
C ALA A 135 -1.84 6.37 -17.16
N LEU A 136 -3.13 6.15 -16.88
CA LEU A 136 -3.59 5.22 -15.84
C LEU A 136 -3.17 3.78 -16.12
N ARG A 137 -3.18 3.33 -17.39
CA ARG A 137 -2.65 2.03 -17.78
C ARG A 137 -1.16 1.90 -17.46
N ASN A 138 -0.36 2.93 -17.71
CA ASN A 138 1.06 2.94 -17.35
C ASN A 138 1.27 2.89 -15.84
N VAL A 139 0.48 3.63 -15.07
CA VAL A 139 0.50 3.58 -13.60
C VAL A 139 0.17 2.17 -13.10
N LYS A 140 -0.88 1.54 -13.63
CA LYS A 140 -1.28 0.18 -13.28
C LYS A 140 -0.20 -0.84 -13.62
N MET A 141 0.42 -0.72 -14.79
CA MET A 141 1.52 -1.60 -15.21
C MET A 141 2.71 -1.53 -14.25
N ARG A 142 3.10 -0.33 -13.81
CA ARG A 142 4.15 -0.15 -12.82
C ARG A 142 3.77 -0.76 -11.47
N ALA A 143 2.54 -0.50 -11.00
CA ALA A 143 2.04 -1.05 -9.75
C ALA A 143 2.07 -2.59 -9.75
N VAL A 144 1.60 -3.23 -10.83
CA VAL A 144 1.66 -4.69 -10.98
C VAL A 144 3.11 -5.18 -11.01
N GLY A 145 4.02 -4.46 -11.66
CA GLY A 145 5.45 -4.77 -11.63
C GLY A 145 6.01 -4.78 -10.21
N TYR A 146 5.70 -3.74 -9.42
CA TYR A 146 6.11 -3.67 -8.01
C TYR A 146 5.46 -4.72 -7.10
N TRP A 147 4.33 -5.32 -7.49
CA TRP A 147 3.67 -6.37 -6.70
C TRP A 147 4.19 -7.78 -7.00
N ILE A 148 4.87 -7.96 -8.13
CA ILE A 148 5.45 -9.25 -8.53
C ILE A 148 6.89 -9.40 -8.01
N VAL A 149 7.61 -8.27 -7.89
CA VAL A 149 8.97 -8.20 -7.31
C VAL A 149 8.88 -8.17 -5.80
#